data_AF-A0A5T7H820-F1
#
_entry.id   AF-A0A5T7H820-F1
#
_cell.length_a   1.000
_cell.length_b   1.000
_cell.length_c   1.000
_cell.angle_alpha   90.00
_cell.angle_beta   90.00
_cell.angle_gamma   90.00
#
_symmetry.space_group_name_H-M   'P 1'
#
loop_
_entity.id
_entity.type
_entity.pdbx_description
1 polymer ?
#
loop_
_entity_poly.entity_id
_entity_poly.type
_entity_poly.pdbx_seq_one_letter_code
_entity_poly.pdbx_strand_id
1 'polypeptide(L)' 'HYFFNREKKWCIVISSEGYIDFGFSVSDKI' A
#
# COMPACT_ATOMS: atom_id res chain seq x y z
N HIS A 1 -9.33 -1.72 -7.14
CA HIS A 1 -8.55 -2.93 -6.83
C HIS A 1 -7.55 -2.65 -5.72
N TYR A 2 -7.40 -3.57 -4.77
CA TYR A 2 -6.47 -3.44 -3.65
C TYR A 2 -5.43 -4.56 -3.70
N PHE A 3 -4.16 -4.18 -3.74
CA PHE A 3 -3.03 -5.11 -3.65
C PHE A 3 -2.25 -4.76 -2.40
N PHE A 4 -1.89 -5.75 -1.57
CA PHE A 4 -1.13 -5.50 -0.36
C PHE A 4 -0.22 -6.69 -0.04
N ASN A 5 0.94 -6.38 0.55
CA ASN A 5 1.86 -7.35 1.11
C ASN A 5 2.03 -7.06 2.60
N ARG A 6 1.54 -7.96 3.46
CA ARG A 6 1.61 -7.79 4.92
C ARG A 6 3.03 -7.94 5.45
N GLU A 7 3.83 -8.87 4.91
CA GLU A 7 5.20 -9.11 5.36
C GLU A 7 6.11 -7.91 5.05
N LYS A 8 5.96 -7.37 3.85
CA LYS A 8 6.70 -6.20 3.36
C LYS A 8 6.02 -4.87 3.70
N LYS A 9 4.86 -4.92 4.37
CA LYS A 9 4.08 -3.78 4.87
C LYS A 9 3.84 -2.68 3.82
N TRP A 10 3.48 -3.06 2.59
CA TRP A 10 3.11 -2.11 1.54
C TRP A 10 1.75 -2.43 0.92
N CYS A 11 1.11 -1.43 0.31
CA CYS A 11 -0.11 -1.56 -0.45
C CYS A 11 -0.13 -0.67 -1.71
N ILE A 12 -0.88 -1.10 -2.72
CA ILE A 12 -1.22 -0.34 -3.92
C ILE A 12 -2.74 -0.34 -4.08
N VAL A 13 -3.31 0.83 -4.34
CA VAL A 13 -4.74 1.01 -4.60
C VAL A 13 -4.91 1.55 -6.01
N ILE A 14 -5.83 0.94 -6.76
CA ILE A 14 -6.26 1.43 -8.08
C ILE A 14 -7.77 1.68 -8.00
N SER A 15 -8.20 2.94 -8.07
CA SER A 15 -9.64 3.26 -8.08
C SER A 15 -10.26 2.97 -9.44
N SER A 16 -11.59 2.81 -9.47
CA SER A 16 -12.32 2.65 -10.73
C SER A 16 -12.28 3.91 -11.61
N GLU A 17 -11.93 5.06 -11.03
CA GLU A 17 -11.77 6.34 -11.73
C GLU A 17 -10.35 6.51 -12.31
N GLY A 18 -9.45 5.53 -12.08
CA GLY A 18 -8.10 5.52 -12.61
C GLY A 18 -7.03 6.12 -11.69
N TYR A 19 -7.37 6.48 -10.44
CA TYR A 19 -6.39 6.94 -9.47
C TYR A 19 -5.52 5.79 -8.96
N ILE A 20 -4.21 6.02 -8.86
CA ILE A 20 -3.24 5.06 -8.34
C ILE A 20 -2.57 5.66 -7.11
N ASP A 21 -2.58 4.93 -6.00
CA ASP A 21 -1.92 5.34 -4.75
C ASP A 21 -1.07 4.20 -4.18
N PHE A 22 0.05 4.55 -3.55
CA PHE A 22 1.02 3.63 -2.96
C PHE A 22 1.32 4.00 -1.51
N GLY A 23 1.17 3.03 -0.61
CA GLY A 23 1.49 3.18 0.81
C GLY A 23 2.52 2.16 1.26
N PHE A 24 3.42 2.57 2.16
CA PHE A 24 4.32 1.67 2.89
C PHE A 24 4.40 2.09 4.35
N SER A 25 4.48 1.11 5.25
CA SER A 25 4.64 1.35 6.69
C SER A 25 6.07 1.02 7.10
N VAL A 26 6.77 2.02 7.62
CA VAL A 26 8.06 1.83 8.29
C VAL A 26 7.79 1.44 9.73
N SER A 27 8.42 0.36 10.18
CA SER A 27 8.40 0.00 11.60
C SER A 27 9.55 0.73 12.27
N ASP A 28 9.32 1.94 12.77
CA ASP A 28 10.26 2.58 13.68
C ASP A 28 10.25 1.80 15.00
N LYS A 29 11.14 0.81 15.10
CA LYS A 29 11.54 0.29 16.40
C LYS A 29 12.47 1.34 17.01
N ILE A 30 11.90 2.30 17.73
CA ILE A 30 12.60 3.14 18.71
C ILE A 30 12.87 2.26 19.93
#